data_AF-A0A1I5PY24-F1
#
_entry.id   AF-A0A1I5PY24-F1
#
_cell.length_a   1.000
_cell.length_b   1.000
_cell.length_c   1.000
_cell.angle_alpha   90.00
_cell.angle_beta   90.00
_cell.angle_gamma   90.00
#
_symmetry.space_group_name_H-M   'P 1'
#
loop_
_entity.id
_entity.type
_entity.pdbx_description
1 polymer ?
#
loop_
_entity_poly.entity_id
_entity_poly.type
_entity_poly.pdbx_seq_one_letter_code
_entity_poly.pdbx_strand_id
1 'polypeptide(L)'
;MYDSNNSCIIKLSNSRNRWEIPSFKLINALNKIGISVKRPSSSTIIFEKKIHLDLSSLKKELKKLYLQKYHTMQIKNISIFPTSHNTENFIFDPSKCSINLSRAMLKRNRGTFVVKCNKKSYFFKFYIDATIDVYKANHQIKKDKIIDSKAIRKERIIFKTIYSLPIYNLEEKEIMAKQNIAQDKIITSSMVVPVPAVKKHETVNCFIQDGAVHIEFNAEAMQNGYIGDEIVLKREDGRTIKGVVLRKNLVEIK
;
A
#
# COMPACT_ATOMS: atom_id res chain seq x y z
N MET A 1 -10.48 -9.79 -42.38
CA MET A 1 -11.06 -8.72 -43.23
C MET A 1 -11.61 -9.38 -44.46
N TYR A 2 -12.82 -9.00 -44.90
CA TYR A 2 -13.46 -9.55 -46.09
C TYR A 2 -13.75 -8.42 -47.08
N ASP A 3 -13.74 -8.71 -48.38
CA ASP A 3 -14.16 -7.77 -49.42
C ASP A 3 -15.69 -7.78 -49.59
N SER A 4 -16.20 -6.99 -50.54
CA SER A 4 -17.62 -6.92 -50.89
C SER A 4 -18.21 -8.23 -51.44
N ASN A 5 -17.35 -9.17 -51.85
CA ASN A 5 -17.73 -10.50 -52.33
C ASN A 5 -17.55 -11.58 -51.24
N ASN A 6 -17.36 -11.16 -49.98
CA ASN A 6 -17.16 -12.04 -48.83
C ASN A 6 -15.88 -12.91 -48.91
N SER A 7 -14.89 -12.51 -49.71
CA SER A 7 -13.60 -13.19 -49.85
C SER A 7 -12.60 -12.69 -48.78
N CYS A 8 -11.86 -13.61 -48.15
CA CYS A 8 -10.99 -13.27 -47.03
C CYS A 8 -9.72 -12.56 -47.51
N ILE A 9 -9.57 -11.27 -47.17
CA ILE A 9 -8.41 -10.44 -47.53
C ILE A 9 -7.18 -10.85 -46.69
N ILE A 10 -7.37 -10.98 -45.38
CA ILE A 10 -6.35 -11.49 -44.44
C ILE A 10 -7.06 -12.27 -43.33
N LYS A 11 -6.61 -13.51 -43.12
CA LYS A 11 -6.99 -14.36 -41.99
C LYS A 11 -6.04 -14.11 -40.82
N LEU A 12 -6.57 -13.57 -39.72
CA LEU A 12 -5.85 -13.42 -38.47
C LEU A 12 -6.14 -14.63 -37.57
N SER A 13 -5.11 -15.18 -36.92
CA SER A 13 -5.26 -16.35 -36.05
C SER A 13 -6.02 -15.98 -34.77
N ASN A 14 -7.15 -16.64 -34.47
CA ASN A 14 -7.96 -16.33 -33.27
C ASN A 14 -7.25 -16.53 -31.91
N SER A 15 -6.05 -17.14 -31.87
CA SER A 15 -5.30 -17.43 -30.65
C SER A 15 -4.45 -16.28 -30.11
N ARG A 16 -4.43 -15.12 -30.80
CA ARG A 16 -3.58 -13.96 -30.43
C ARG A 16 -4.44 -12.72 -30.22
N ASN A 17 -3.97 -11.82 -29.36
CA ASN A 17 -4.65 -10.54 -29.08
C ASN A 17 -4.03 -9.36 -29.85
N ARG A 18 -2.86 -9.58 -30.45
CA ARG A 18 -2.11 -8.61 -31.24
C ARG A 18 -1.46 -9.32 -32.42
N TRP A 19 -1.53 -8.68 -33.59
CA TRP A 19 -0.85 -9.12 -34.80
C TRP A 19 -0.07 -7.97 -35.37
N GLU A 20 1.19 -8.24 -35.69
CA GLU A 20 2.06 -7.32 -36.40
C GLU A 20 2.21 -7.85 -37.81
N ILE A 21 1.70 -7.10 -38.77
CA ILE A 21 1.70 -7.49 -40.18
C ILE A 21 2.49 -6.46 -40.96
N PRO A 22 3.56 -6.85 -41.67
CA PRO A 22 4.26 -5.95 -42.56
C PRO A 22 3.30 -5.30 -43.54
N SER A 23 3.36 -3.98 -43.69
CA SER A 23 2.38 -3.21 -44.47
C SER A 23 2.31 -3.67 -45.92
N PHE A 24 3.43 -4.12 -46.51
CA PHE A 24 3.47 -4.68 -47.87
C PHE A 24 2.56 -5.91 -48.05
N LYS A 25 2.37 -6.76 -47.02
CA LYS A 25 1.49 -7.93 -47.11
C LYS A 25 0.03 -7.52 -47.25
N LEU A 26 -0.39 -6.49 -46.50
CA LEU A 26 -1.74 -5.93 -46.61
C LEU A 26 -1.92 -5.20 -47.94
N ILE A 27 -0.94 -4.40 -48.36
CA ILE A 27 -0.99 -3.69 -49.65
C ILE A 27 -1.14 -4.68 -50.81
N ASN A 28 -0.37 -5.77 -50.82
CA ASN A 28 -0.48 -6.79 -51.86
C ASN A 28 -1.85 -7.49 -51.85
N ALA A 29 -2.44 -7.74 -50.68
CA ALA A 29 -3.78 -8.31 -50.58
C ALA A 29 -4.86 -7.34 -51.08
N LEU A 30 -4.73 -6.04 -50.78
CA LEU A 30 -5.66 -5.00 -51.22
C LEU A 30 -5.56 -4.70 -52.73
N ASN A 31 -4.35 -4.67 -53.29
CA ASN A 31 -4.14 -4.48 -54.72
C ASN A 31 -4.80 -5.59 -55.54
N LYS A 32 -4.78 -6.85 -55.06
CA LYS A 32 -5.44 -7.99 -55.71
C LYS A 32 -6.96 -7.84 -55.84
N ILE A 33 -7.58 -7.03 -55.00
CA ILE A 33 -9.02 -6.72 -55.03
C ILE A 33 -9.30 -5.31 -55.58
N GLY A 34 -8.33 -4.70 -56.27
CA GLY A 34 -8.50 -3.41 -56.94
C GLY A 34 -8.36 -2.16 -56.06
N ILE A 35 -7.91 -2.30 -54.81
CA ILE A 35 -7.72 -1.18 -53.88
C ILE A 35 -6.24 -0.75 -53.87
N SER A 36 -5.96 0.44 -54.43
CA SER A 36 -4.61 1.01 -54.45
C SER A 36 -4.29 1.79 -53.18
N VAL A 37 -3.18 1.44 -52.52
CA VAL A 37 -2.66 2.15 -51.34
C VAL A 37 -1.50 3.06 -51.74
N LYS A 38 -1.70 4.38 -51.70
CA LYS A 38 -0.70 5.35 -52.21
C LYS A 38 0.59 5.42 -51.39
N ARG A 39 0.52 5.36 -50.06
CA ARG A 39 1.69 5.31 -49.16
C ARG A 39 1.30 4.65 -47.83
N PRO A 40 2.01 3.60 -47.36
CA PRO A 40 1.84 3.12 -46.00
C PRO A 40 2.39 4.14 -44.99
N SER A 41 1.67 4.35 -43.88
CA SER A 41 2.10 5.20 -42.77
C SER A 41 3.18 4.57 -41.88
N SER A 42 3.42 3.26 -42.03
CA SER A 42 4.39 2.48 -41.25
C SER A 42 4.83 1.22 -42.02
N SER A 43 6.03 0.72 -41.74
CA SER A 43 6.52 -0.58 -42.25
C SER A 43 5.71 -1.77 -41.71
N THR A 44 5.05 -1.60 -40.56
CA THR A 44 4.26 -2.63 -39.89
C THR A 44 2.93 -2.06 -39.42
N ILE A 45 1.86 -2.81 -39.65
CA ILE A 45 0.51 -2.53 -39.19
C ILE A 45 0.22 -3.41 -37.98
N ILE A 46 -0.23 -2.79 -36.89
CA ILE A 46 -0.56 -3.47 -35.65
C ILE A 46 -2.09 -3.61 -35.59
N PHE A 47 -2.57 -4.84 -35.58
CA PHE A 47 -3.96 -5.16 -35.28
C PHE A 47 -4.05 -5.61 -33.82
N GLU A 48 -5.00 -5.06 -33.07
CA GLU A 48 -5.28 -5.49 -31.71
C GLU A 48 -6.73 -5.96 -31.61
N LYS A 49 -6.94 -7.15 -31.04
CA LYS A 49 -8.28 -7.69 -30.80
C LYS A 49 -8.93 -6.86 -29.71
N LYS A 50 -10.02 -6.17 -30.04
CA LYS A 50 -10.80 -5.42 -29.05
C LYS A 50 -11.59 -6.42 -28.20
N ILE A 51 -11.06 -6.76 -27.03
CA ILE A 51 -11.75 -7.66 -26.10
C ILE A 51 -12.69 -6.81 -25.22
N HIS A 52 -13.99 -7.03 -25.35
CA HIS A 52 -15.00 -6.49 -24.44
C HIS A 52 -15.09 -7.37 -23.18
N LEU A 53 -14.03 -7.32 -22.37
CA LEU A 53 -13.99 -7.99 -21.06
C LEU A 53 -14.67 -7.11 -20.02
N ASP A 54 -15.74 -7.59 -19.39
CA ASP A 54 -16.27 -6.95 -18.20
C ASP A 54 -15.35 -7.24 -17.00
N LEU A 55 -14.61 -6.22 -16.58
CA LEU A 55 -13.69 -6.27 -15.45
C LEU A 55 -14.26 -5.56 -14.21
N SER A 56 -15.54 -5.18 -14.21
CA SER A 56 -16.16 -4.36 -13.16
C SER A 56 -16.08 -5.02 -11.79
N SER A 57 -16.43 -6.31 -11.70
CA SER A 57 -16.33 -7.08 -10.46
C SER A 57 -14.88 -7.21 -9.97
N LEU A 58 -13.92 -7.38 -10.89
CA LEU A 58 -12.51 -7.47 -10.54
C LEU A 58 -11.96 -6.13 -10.03
N LYS A 59 -12.39 -5.00 -10.64
CA LYS A 59 -12.09 -3.64 -10.16
C LYS A 59 -12.65 -3.42 -8.76
N LYS A 60 -13.87 -3.91 -8.48
CA LYS A 60 -14.52 -3.78 -7.17
C LYS A 60 -13.73 -4.51 -6.07
N GLU A 61 -13.30 -5.75 -6.32
CA GLU A 61 -12.47 -6.48 -5.36
C GLU A 61 -11.08 -5.86 -5.18
N LEU A 62 -10.43 -5.42 -6.27
CA LEU A 62 -9.16 -4.71 -6.17
C LEU A 62 -9.31 -3.42 -5.34
N LYS A 63 -10.38 -2.65 -5.58
CA LYS A 63 -10.71 -1.45 -4.80
C LYS A 63 -10.81 -1.75 -3.31
N LYS A 64 -11.52 -2.83 -2.95
CA LYS A 64 -11.69 -3.26 -1.55
C LYS A 64 -10.35 -3.53 -0.86
N LEU A 65 -9.44 -4.26 -1.52
CA LEU A 65 -8.11 -4.56 -0.97
C LEU A 65 -7.29 -3.30 -0.66
N TYR A 66 -7.37 -2.27 -1.50
CA TYR A 66 -6.68 -1.00 -1.27
C TYR A 66 -7.31 -0.19 -0.15
N LEU A 67 -8.65 -0.07 -0.12
CA LEU A 67 -9.36 0.68 0.92
C LEU A 67 -9.20 0.05 2.31
N GLN A 68 -9.10 -1.28 2.40
CA GLN A 68 -8.78 -1.97 3.65
C GLN A 68 -7.38 -1.64 4.19
N LYS A 69 -6.44 -1.34 3.31
CA LYS A 69 -5.06 -1.01 3.70
C LYS A 69 -4.84 0.48 3.95
N TYR A 70 -5.53 1.33 3.20
CA TYR A 70 -5.40 2.79 3.24
C TYR A 70 -6.77 3.42 3.48
N HIS A 71 -7.08 3.67 4.75
CA HIS A 71 -8.38 4.21 5.18
C HIS A 71 -8.71 5.59 4.58
N THR A 72 -7.70 6.40 4.27
CA THR A 72 -7.87 7.74 3.71
C THR A 72 -7.80 7.78 2.18
N MET A 73 -7.72 6.61 1.52
CA MET A 73 -7.54 6.54 0.08
C MET A 73 -8.82 6.90 -0.67
N GLN A 74 -8.68 7.80 -1.64
CA GLN A 74 -9.73 8.14 -2.59
C GLN A 74 -9.30 7.65 -3.97
N ILE A 75 -10.02 6.65 -4.50
CA ILE A 75 -9.73 6.04 -5.79
C ILE A 75 -10.62 6.67 -6.85
N LYS A 76 -10.01 7.40 -7.78
CA LYS A 76 -10.69 8.02 -8.93
C LYS A 76 -10.95 7.01 -10.03
N ASN A 77 -9.94 6.21 -10.39
CA ASN A 77 -10.08 5.20 -11.43
C ASN A 77 -9.19 3.97 -11.17
N ILE A 78 -9.67 2.81 -11.63
CA ILE A 78 -8.89 1.57 -11.69
C ILE A 78 -8.91 1.06 -13.14
N SER A 79 -7.72 0.98 -13.72
CA SER A 79 -7.50 0.39 -15.04
C SER A 79 -6.90 -0.99 -14.86
N ILE A 80 -7.51 -1.99 -15.48
CA ILE A 80 -7.03 -3.38 -15.48
C ILE A 80 -6.87 -3.80 -16.93
N PHE A 81 -5.73 -4.43 -17.22
CA PHE A 81 -5.36 -4.86 -18.56
C PHE A 81 -5.02 -6.34 -18.52
N PRO A 82 -5.68 -7.20 -19.31
CA PRO A 82 -5.28 -8.59 -19.44
C PRO A 82 -3.87 -8.66 -20.04
N THR A 83 -3.01 -9.51 -19.48
CA THR A 83 -1.68 -9.77 -20.06
C THR A 83 -1.57 -11.15 -20.70
N SER A 84 -2.46 -12.08 -20.38
CA SER A 84 -2.44 -13.43 -20.93
C SER A 84 -3.48 -13.61 -22.05
N HIS A 85 -3.10 -14.39 -23.08
CA HIS A 85 -3.96 -14.71 -24.22
C HIS A 85 -5.24 -15.48 -23.84
N ASN A 86 -5.24 -16.18 -22.70
CA ASN A 86 -6.38 -16.97 -22.23
C ASN A 86 -7.51 -16.13 -21.58
N THR A 87 -7.40 -14.80 -21.56
CA THR A 87 -8.36 -13.92 -20.87
C THR A 87 -9.61 -13.60 -21.67
N GLU A 88 -9.69 -13.97 -22.96
CA GLU A 88 -10.78 -13.53 -23.84
C GLU A 88 -12.20 -13.85 -23.32
N ASN A 89 -12.36 -14.99 -22.65
CA ASN A 89 -13.63 -15.45 -22.05
C ASN A 89 -13.59 -15.42 -20.52
N PHE A 90 -12.68 -14.64 -19.92
CA PHE A 90 -12.56 -14.56 -18.48
C PHE A 90 -13.78 -13.82 -17.89
N ILE A 91 -14.45 -14.47 -16.95
CA ILE A 91 -15.49 -13.87 -16.11
C ILE A 91 -15.03 -14.05 -14.67
N PHE A 92 -15.00 -12.94 -13.92
CA PHE A 92 -14.63 -12.99 -12.51
C PHE A 92 -15.82 -13.37 -11.65
N ASP A 93 -15.73 -14.54 -11.01
CA ASP A 93 -16.70 -15.04 -10.03
C ASP A 93 -16.01 -15.14 -8.65
N PRO A 94 -16.35 -14.28 -7.67
CA PRO A 94 -15.74 -14.31 -6.34
C PRO A 94 -15.89 -15.64 -5.59
N SER A 95 -16.87 -16.47 -5.93
CA SER A 95 -17.07 -17.79 -5.30
C SER A 95 -16.11 -18.86 -5.81
N LYS A 96 -15.54 -18.69 -7.01
CA LYS A 96 -14.67 -19.66 -7.69
C LYS A 96 -13.28 -19.12 -7.98
N CYS A 97 -13.10 -17.81 -7.89
CA CYS A 97 -11.88 -17.11 -8.24
C CYS A 97 -11.31 -16.38 -7.02
N SER A 98 -9.99 -16.42 -6.87
CA SER A 98 -9.25 -15.66 -5.87
C SER A 98 -8.26 -14.72 -6.52
N ILE A 99 -8.19 -13.49 -6.01
CA ILE A 99 -7.16 -12.52 -6.38
C ILE A 99 -5.92 -12.82 -5.56
N ASN A 100 -4.85 -13.23 -6.23
CA ASN A 100 -3.53 -13.33 -5.65
C ASN A 100 -2.73 -12.05 -5.94
N LEU A 101 -2.75 -11.15 -4.98
CA LEU A 101 -2.03 -9.88 -4.98
C LEU A 101 -1.21 -9.79 -3.69
N SER A 102 0.13 -9.70 -3.81
CA SER A 102 0.98 -9.68 -2.63
C SER A 102 0.81 -8.39 -1.80
N ARG A 103 1.05 -8.47 -0.49
CA ARG A 103 1.02 -7.30 0.40
C ARG A 103 2.00 -6.19 -0.04
N ALA A 104 3.10 -6.57 -0.67
CA ALA A 104 4.08 -5.66 -1.24
C ALA A 104 3.54 -4.94 -2.48
N MET A 105 2.71 -5.60 -3.30
CA MET A 105 2.08 -4.96 -4.46
C MET A 105 1.08 -3.89 -4.06
N LEU A 106 0.38 -4.06 -2.93
CA LEU A 106 -0.50 -3.03 -2.36
C LEU A 106 0.26 -1.75 -1.93
N LYS A 107 1.59 -1.69 -2.02
CA LYS A 107 2.38 -0.47 -1.78
C LYS A 107 2.50 0.42 -3.03
N ARG A 108 2.04 -0.04 -4.18
CA ARG A 108 2.28 0.60 -5.48
C ARG A 108 0.95 0.87 -6.18
N ASN A 109 0.87 1.97 -6.92
CA ASN A 109 -0.31 2.28 -7.73
C ASN A 109 -0.41 1.47 -9.03
N ARG A 110 0.63 0.70 -9.36
CA ARG A 110 0.69 -0.11 -10.58
C ARG A 110 1.42 -1.42 -10.36
N GLY A 111 1.11 -2.39 -11.20
CA GLY A 111 1.87 -3.62 -11.31
C GLY A 111 1.04 -4.76 -11.87
N THR A 112 1.35 -5.98 -11.44
CA THR A 112 0.71 -7.20 -11.93
C THR A 112 0.10 -8.01 -10.80
N PHE A 113 -0.95 -8.74 -11.10
CA PHE A 113 -1.58 -9.70 -10.19
C PHE A 113 -2.12 -10.90 -10.95
N VAL A 114 -2.37 -11.97 -10.19
CA VAL A 114 -2.91 -13.22 -10.74
C VAL A 114 -4.29 -13.44 -10.18
N VAL A 115 -5.24 -13.78 -11.04
CA VAL A 115 -6.53 -14.34 -10.63
C VAL A 115 -6.48 -15.84 -10.85
N LYS A 116 -6.65 -16.61 -9.78
CA LYS A 116 -6.74 -18.07 -9.85
C LYS A 116 -8.21 -18.46 -9.80
N CYS A 117 -8.71 -19.11 -10.86
CA CYS A 117 -10.04 -19.69 -10.90
C CYS A 117 -9.91 -21.19 -11.19
N ASN A 118 -10.31 -22.04 -10.24
CA ASN A 118 -10.09 -23.50 -10.32
C ASN A 118 -8.60 -23.82 -10.64
N LYS A 119 -8.34 -24.55 -11.72
CA LYS A 119 -6.98 -24.90 -12.20
C LYS A 119 -6.37 -23.89 -13.18
N LYS A 120 -7.06 -22.77 -13.47
CA LYS A 120 -6.60 -21.76 -14.43
C LYS A 120 -6.09 -20.50 -13.72
N SER A 121 -5.00 -19.96 -14.23
CA SER A 121 -4.45 -18.67 -13.79
C SER A 121 -4.56 -17.64 -14.91
N TYR A 122 -5.01 -16.44 -14.54
CA TYR A 122 -5.16 -15.29 -15.43
C TYR A 122 -4.31 -14.16 -14.90
N PHE A 123 -3.53 -13.55 -15.77
CA PHE A 123 -2.58 -12.50 -15.41
C PHE A 123 -3.10 -11.15 -15.87
N PHE A 124 -3.02 -10.17 -14.98
CA PHE A 124 -3.47 -8.82 -15.26
C PHE A 124 -2.42 -7.81 -14.82
N LYS A 125 -2.31 -6.74 -15.60
CA LYS A 125 -1.70 -5.48 -15.18
C LYS A 125 -2.78 -4.59 -14.59
N PHE A 126 -2.43 -3.79 -13.60
CA PHE A 126 -3.30 -2.76 -13.06
C PHE A 126 -2.60 -1.42 -12.95
N TYR A 127 -3.41 -0.37 -12.99
CA TYR A 127 -3.05 0.98 -12.63
C TYR A 127 -4.20 1.59 -11.83
N ILE A 128 -3.87 2.26 -10.73
CA ILE A 128 -4.81 2.92 -9.83
C ILE A 128 -4.48 4.40 -9.84
N ASP A 129 -5.45 5.20 -10.25
CA ASP A 129 -5.45 6.64 -10.07
C ASP A 129 -6.16 6.95 -8.74
N ALA A 130 -5.35 7.32 -7.74
CA ALA A 130 -5.84 7.56 -6.39
C ALA A 130 -5.00 8.61 -5.67
N THR A 131 -5.61 9.18 -4.63
CA THR A 131 -4.96 10.06 -3.66
C THR A 131 -5.08 9.49 -2.25
N ILE A 132 -4.17 9.87 -1.37
CA ILE A 132 -4.21 9.52 0.06
C ILE A 132 -3.92 10.76 0.91
N ASP A 133 -4.56 10.84 2.07
CA ASP A 133 -4.21 11.85 3.07
C ASP A 133 -3.04 11.35 3.91
N VAL A 134 -2.03 12.20 4.07
CA VAL A 134 -0.82 11.92 4.83
C VAL A 134 -0.45 13.11 5.72
N TYR A 135 0.33 12.86 6.76
CA TYR A 135 1.03 13.91 7.50
C TYR A 135 2.44 14.10 6.97
N LYS A 136 2.86 15.35 6.81
CA LYS A 136 4.23 15.74 6.48
C LYS A 136 4.81 16.63 7.56
N ALA A 137 6.12 16.54 7.77
CA ALA A 137 6.83 17.43 8.69
C ALA A 137 6.94 18.85 8.12
N ASN A 138 6.62 19.87 8.91
CA ASN A 138 6.79 21.29 8.54
C ASN A 138 8.23 21.75 8.66
N HIS A 139 9.00 21.12 9.53
CA HIS A 139 10.41 21.35 9.77
C HIS A 139 11.09 20.03 10.17
N GLN A 140 12.39 20.02 10.37
CA GLN A 140 13.08 18.82 10.85
C GLN A 140 12.66 18.47 12.28
N ILE A 141 12.11 17.27 12.47
CA ILE A 141 11.78 16.73 13.79
C ILE A 141 12.96 15.87 14.27
N LYS A 142 13.59 16.25 15.38
CA LYS A 142 14.70 15.49 15.95
C LYS A 142 14.20 14.21 16.62
N LYS A 143 15.07 13.21 16.69
CA LYS A 143 14.85 11.99 17.48
C LYS A 143 14.45 12.35 18.91
N ASP A 144 13.55 11.55 19.49
CA ASP A 144 13.04 11.64 20.85
C ASP A 144 12.23 12.92 21.14
N LYS A 145 11.83 13.66 20.08
CA LYS A 145 10.89 14.78 20.20
C LYS A 145 9.45 14.33 19.99
N ILE A 146 8.56 14.84 20.84
CA ILE A 146 7.12 14.68 20.70
C ILE A 146 6.69 15.40 19.42
N ILE A 147 5.84 14.74 18.63
CA ILE A 147 5.28 15.29 17.40
C ILE A 147 3.95 15.95 17.76
N ASP A 148 3.95 17.28 17.83
CA ASP A 148 2.74 18.07 18.03
C ASP A 148 2.11 18.51 16.69
N SER A 149 0.95 19.17 16.77
CA SER A 149 0.23 19.67 15.61
C SER A 149 0.95 20.77 14.83
N LYS A 150 1.93 21.47 15.44
CA LYS A 150 2.71 22.54 14.79
C LYS A 150 3.85 21.95 13.95
N ALA A 151 4.39 20.81 14.37
CA ALA A 151 5.47 20.11 13.68
C ALA A 151 5.04 19.45 12.36
N ILE A 152 3.74 19.29 12.13
CA ILE A 152 3.19 18.57 10.99
C ILE A 152 2.10 19.35 10.27
N ARG A 153 1.79 18.92 9.05
CA ARG A 153 0.59 19.32 8.32
C ARG A 153 -0.04 18.13 7.63
N LYS A 154 -1.35 18.16 7.47
CA LYS A 154 -2.09 17.19 6.67
C LYS A 154 -2.08 17.62 5.21
N GLU A 155 -1.78 16.70 4.31
CA GLU A 155 -1.71 16.96 2.87
C GLU A 155 -2.30 15.77 2.10
N ARG A 156 -3.09 16.05 1.06
CA ARG A 156 -3.57 15.03 0.12
C ARG A 156 -2.57 14.89 -1.02
N ILE A 157 -2.00 13.71 -1.18
CA ILE A 157 -0.98 13.43 -2.20
C ILE A 157 -1.44 12.37 -3.18
N ILE A 158 -0.87 12.39 -4.38
CA ILE A 158 -1.06 11.32 -5.38
C ILE A 158 -0.43 10.03 -4.87
N PHE A 159 -1.20 8.94 -4.88
CA PHE A 159 -0.71 7.62 -4.54
C PHE A 159 0.17 7.07 -5.67
N LYS A 160 1.48 6.97 -5.41
CA LYS A 160 2.47 6.37 -6.33
C LYS A 160 3.07 5.10 -5.73
N THR A 161 3.99 5.27 -4.78
CA THR A 161 4.64 4.17 -4.05
C THR A 161 4.78 4.56 -2.59
N ILE A 162 4.35 3.69 -1.68
CA ILE A 162 4.39 3.89 -0.23
C ILE A 162 5.23 2.79 0.41
N TYR A 163 6.49 3.08 0.69
CA TYR A 163 7.44 2.09 1.24
C TYR A 163 7.13 1.72 2.70
N SER A 164 6.67 2.69 3.48
CA SER A 164 6.23 2.54 4.87
C SER A 164 4.86 3.20 5.04
N LEU A 165 3.99 2.61 5.86
CA LEU A 165 2.61 3.06 6.00
C LEU A 165 2.56 4.45 6.65
N PRO A 166 1.85 5.42 6.05
CA PRO A 166 1.57 6.69 6.69
C PRO A 166 0.81 6.47 7.98
N ILE A 167 1.04 7.35 8.95
CA ILE A 167 0.19 7.41 10.14
C ILE A 167 -1.09 8.20 9.79
N TYR A 168 -2.22 7.79 10.38
CA TYR A 168 -3.53 8.39 10.13
C TYR A 168 -4.11 9.10 11.36
N ASN A 169 -3.80 8.62 12.57
CA ASN A 169 -4.45 9.05 13.81
C ASN A 169 -3.44 9.70 14.78
N LEU A 170 -2.89 10.84 14.38
CA LEU A 170 -2.03 11.64 15.27
C LEU A 170 -2.79 12.31 16.41
N GLU A 171 -4.07 12.64 16.19
CA GLU A 171 -4.88 13.38 17.15
C GLU A 171 -5.29 12.53 18.37
N GLU A 172 -5.27 11.21 18.24
CA GLU A 172 -5.74 10.29 19.29
C GLU A 172 -4.64 9.89 20.28
N LYS A 173 -3.36 10.05 19.93
CA LYS A 173 -2.24 9.56 20.74
C LYS A 173 -1.02 10.45 20.61
N GLU A 174 -0.43 10.81 21.75
CA GLU A 174 0.90 11.43 21.77
C GLU A 174 1.93 10.45 21.23
N ILE A 175 2.62 10.86 20.17
CA ILE A 175 3.70 10.10 19.55
C ILE A 175 5.00 10.89 19.55
N MET A 176 6.09 10.16 19.54
CA MET A 176 7.45 10.66 19.56
C MET A 176 8.22 10.15 18.33
N ALA A 177 9.12 10.98 17.82
CA ALA A 177 9.99 10.60 16.72
C ALA A 177 11.03 9.56 17.19
N LYS A 178 10.99 8.36 16.62
CA LYS A 178 11.97 7.29 16.84
C LYS A 178 13.34 7.61 16.25
N GLN A 179 13.37 8.51 15.27
CA GLN A 179 14.54 8.92 14.50
C GLN A 179 14.39 10.37 14.04
N ASN A 180 15.45 10.96 13.47
CA ASN A 180 15.34 12.25 12.82
C ASN A 180 14.45 12.16 11.57
N ILE A 181 13.46 13.05 11.47
CA ILE A 181 12.54 13.17 10.33
C ILE A 181 12.80 14.52 9.66
N ALA A 182 13.18 14.48 8.39
CA ALA A 182 13.44 15.70 7.61
C ALA A 182 12.14 16.46 7.31
N GLN A 183 12.27 17.77 7.04
CA GLN A 183 11.19 18.60 6.53
C GLN A 183 10.56 17.99 5.27
N ASP A 184 9.25 18.17 5.10
CA ASP A 184 8.41 17.68 4.00
C ASP A 184 8.32 16.16 3.83
N LYS A 185 9.00 15.41 4.72
CA LYS A 185 8.93 13.95 4.73
C LYS A 185 7.58 13.51 5.27
N ILE A 186 7.01 12.50 4.61
CA ILE A 186 5.79 11.83 5.09
C ILE A 186 6.10 11.12 6.40
N ILE A 187 5.30 11.36 7.43
CA ILE A 187 5.40 10.66 8.70
C ILE A 187 4.79 9.27 8.53
N THR A 188 5.58 8.24 8.84
CA THR A 188 5.17 6.84 8.70
C THR A 188 5.31 6.11 10.03
N SER A 189 4.58 5.02 10.21
CA SER A 189 4.57 4.22 11.45
C SER A 189 5.97 3.74 11.87
N SER A 190 6.88 3.52 10.93
CA SER A 190 8.26 3.11 11.23
C SER A 190 9.14 4.22 11.81
N MET A 191 8.71 5.49 11.74
CA MET A 191 9.48 6.66 12.21
C MET A 191 9.05 7.14 13.59
N VAL A 192 7.97 6.59 14.13
CA VAL A 192 7.33 7.08 15.35
C VAL A 192 7.12 5.94 16.32
N VAL A 193 7.06 6.29 17.60
CA VAL A 193 6.70 5.42 18.71
C VAL A 193 5.74 6.16 19.62
N PRO A 194 4.94 5.48 20.45
CA PRO A 194 4.19 6.14 21.51
C PRO A 194 5.13 6.92 22.43
N VAL A 195 4.64 7.96 23.10
CA VAL A 195 5.40 8.59 24.18
C VAL A 195 5.48 7.61 25.37
N PRO A 196 6.67 7.32 25.92
CA PRO A 196 6.79 6.49 27.12
C PRO A 196 6.04 7.10 28.30
N ALA A 197 5.37 6.25 29.10
CA ALA A 197 4.73 6.67 30.34
C ALA A 197 5.77 6.97 31.44
N VAL A 198 6.94 6.35 31.31
CA VAL A 198 8.14 6.57 32.13
C VAL A 198 9.34 6.68 31.19
N LYS A 199 10.15 7.72 31.35
CA LYS A 199 11.40 7.91 30.59
C LYS A 199 12.59 7.38 31.35
N LYS A 200 13.62 6.97 30.63
CA LYS A 200 14.93 6.65 31.21
C LYS A 200 15.46 7.86 32.00
N HIS A 201 15.99 7.59 33.18
CA HIS A 201 16.48 8.55 34.18
C HIS A 201 15.39 9.43 34.81
N GLU A 202 14.11 9.13 34.57
CA GLU A 202 13.00 9.80 35.25
C GLU A 202 12.82 9.22 36.65
N THR A 203 12.63 10.09 37.64
CA THR A 203 12.22 9.68 38.99
C THR A 203 10.73 9.38 38.99
N VAL A 204 10.38 8.14 39.32
CA VAL A 204 9.00 7.65 39.35
C VAL A 204 8.55 7.31 40.75
N ASN A 205 7.24 7.45 41.00
CA ASN A 205 6.64 6.96 42.23
C ASN A 205 6.42 5.45 42.10
N CYS A 206 6.96 4.70 43.04
CA CYS A 206 6.85 3.26 43.15
C CYS A 206 6.02 2.90 44.37
N PHE A 207 5.17 1.88 44.26
CA PHE A 207 4.52 1.33 45.44
C PHE A 207 4.60 -0.20 45.48
N ILE A 208 4.61 -0.72 46.70
CA ILE A 208 4.44 -2.15 47.01
C ILE A 208 3.10 -2.28 47.75
N GLN A 209 2.26 -3.21 47.30
CA GLN A 209 1.03 -3.59 47.99
C GLN A 209 1.11 -5.08 48.38
N ASP A 210 1.17 -5.37 49.67
CA ASP A 210 1.07 -6.74 50.20
C ASP A 210 0.03 -6.80 51.33
N GLY A 211 -1.15 -7.35 51.00
CA GLY A 211 -2.31 -7.34 51.90
C GLY A 211 -2.71 -5.92 52.31
N ALA A 212 -2.60 -5.60 53.60
CA ALA A 212 -2.90 -4.27 54.15
C ALA A 212 -1.69 -3.30 54.16
N VAL A 213 -0.49 -3.79 53.81
CA VAL A 213 0.73 -2.97 53.81
C VAL A 213 0.87 -2.26 52.46
N HIS A 214 0.97 -0.93 52.52
CA HIS A 214 1.20 -0.07 51.36
C HIS A 214 2.46 0.77 51.61
N ILE A 215 3.47 0.62 50.75
CA ILE A 215 4.74 1.35 50.85
C ILE A 215 4.94 2.13 49.57
N GLU A 216 5.08 3.44 49.65
CA GLU A 216 5.44 4.31 48.51
C GLU A 216 6.89 4.80 48.64
N PHE A 217 7.60 4.87 47.52
CA PHE A 217 8.96 5.43 47.47
C PHE A 217 9.32 5.87 46.05
N ASN A 218 10.34 6.70 45.93
CA ASN A 218 10.85 7.15 44.64
C ASN A 218 11.99 6.24 44.15
N ALA A 219 12.03 6.00 42.83
CA ALA A 219 13.15 5.33 42.18
C ALA A 219 13.41 5.93 40.79
N GLU A 220 14.64 5.80 40.31
CA GLU A 220 15.05 6.26 38.99
C GLU A 220 14.85 5.14 37.96
N ALA A 221 14.15 5.42 36.86
CA ALA A 221 13.94 4.45 35.80
C ALA A 221 15.20 4.22 34.95
N MET A 222 15.64 2.97 34.82
CA MET A 222 16.86 2.63 34.05
C MET A 222 16.60 2.47 32.55
N GLN A 223 15.33 2.49 32.15
CA GLN A 223 14.86 2.37 30.76
C GLN A 223 13.54 3.11 30.56
N ASN A 224 13.16 3.33 29.30
CA ASN A 224 11.81 3.79 28.98
C ASN A 224 10.80 2.67 29.29
N GLY A 225 9.62 3.04 29.80
CA GLY A 225 8.51 2.14 30.08
C GLY A 225 7.19 2.65 29.49
N TYR A 226 6.44 1.74 28.88
CA TYR A 226 5.05 1.95 28.50
C TYR A 226 4.12 1.31 29.53
N ILE A 227 2.85 1.71 29.56
CA ILE A 227 1.86 1.13 30.47
C ILE A 227 1.79 -0.39 30.25
N GLY A 228 1.95 -1.15 31.34
CA GLY A 228 1.99 -2.60 31.36
C GLY A 228 3.39 -3.21 31.25
N ASP A 229 4.43 -2.43 30.93
CA ASP A 229 5.79 -2.94 30.84
C ASP A 229 6.39 -3.17 32.23
N GLU A 230 7.16 -4.26 32.36
CA GLU A 230 8.11 -4.42 33.45
C GLU A 230 9.39 -3.63 33.15
N ILE A 231 9.76 -2.71 34.04
CA ILE A 231 10.97 -1.88 33.92
C ILE A 231 11.89 -2.06 35.12
N VAL A 232 13.18 -1.86 34.88
CA VAL A 232 14.20 -1.81 35.93
C VAL A 232 14.27 -0.40 36.50
N LEU A 233 14.25 -0.32 37.83
CA LEU A 233 14.32 0.90 38.62
C LEU A 233 15.53 0.85 39.54
N LYS A 234 16.16 1.99 39.78
CA LYS A 234 17.28 2.14 40.72
C LYS A 234 16.83 2.97 41.92
N ARG A 235 16.96 2.39 43.11
CA ARG A 235 16.65 3.06 44.39
C ARG A 235 17.80 3.99 44.81
N GLU A 236 17.53 4.84 45.79
CA GLU A 236 18.54 5.74 46.38
C GLU A 236 19.76 4.99 46.94
N ASP A 237 19.56 3.77 47.47
CA ASP A 237 20.63 2.90 47.97
C ASP A 237 21.49 2.26 46.86
N GLY A 238 21.20 2.58 45.60
CA GLY A 238 21.89 2.07 44.42
C GLY A 238 21.44 0.69 43.97
N ARG A 239 20.57 0.00 44.72
CA ARG A 239 20.04 -1.31 44.33
C ARG A 239 19.00 -1.17 43.24
N THR A 240 18.91 -2.19 42.40
CA THR A 240 17.92 -2.25 41.32
C THR A 240 16.77 -3.16 41.68
N ILE A 241 15.56 -2.76 41.31
CA ILE A 241 14.33 -3.53 41.47
C ILE A 241 13.56 -3.51 40.14
N LYS A 242 12.58 -4.41 40.01
CA LYS A 242 11.69 -4.48 38.85
C LYS A 242 10.28 -4.10 39.27
N GLY A 243 9.55 -3.47 38.36
CA GLY A 243 8.15 -3.15 38.58
C GLY A 243 7.39 -2.91 37.29
N VAL A 244 6.06 -2.99 37.36
CA VAL A 244 5.14 -2.83 36.23
C VAL A 244 4.62 -1.39 36.18
N VAL A 245 4.77 -0.73 35.04
CA VAL A 245 4.26 0.63 34.85
C VAL A 245 2.73 0.59 34.78
N LEU A 246 2.05 1.20 35.75
CA LEU A 246 0.58 1.24 35.76
C LEU A 246 0.02 2.43 34.99
N ARG A 247 0.67 3.60 35.14
CA ARG A 247 0.30 4.84 34.45
C ARG A 247 1.51 5.78 34.41
N LYS A 248 1.32 6.97 33.85
CA LYS A 248 2.36 8.00 33.81
C LYS A 248 2.94 8.23 35.20
N ASN A 249 4.26 8.08 35.32
CA ASN A 249 5.03 8.28 36.55
C ASN A 249 4.65 7.37 37.75
N LEU A 250 3.97 6.24 37.54
CA LEU A 250 3.59 5.30 38.61
C LEU A 250 3.94 3.85 38.25
N VAL A 251 4.65 3.18 39.15
CA VAL A 251 5.11 1.80 38.98
C VAL A 251 4.74 0.95 40.19
N GLU A 252 4.18 -0.23 39.95
CA GLU A 252 3.91 -1.23 40.99
C GLU A 252 5.09 -2.21 41.07
N ILE A 253 5.64 -2.41 42.26
CA ILE A 253 6.69 -3.39 42.51
C ILE A 253 6.04 -4.70 42.95
N LYS A 254 6.46 -5.80 42.34
CA LYS A 254 6.01 -7.16 42.66
C LYS A 254 7.10 -7.96 43.34
#